data_AF-A0A7C4BIS2-F1
#
_entry.id   AF-A0A7C4BIS2-F1
#
_cell.length_a   1.000
_cell.length_b   1.000
_cell.length_c   1.000
_cell.angle_alpha   90.00
_cell.angle_beta   90.00
_cell.angle_gamma   90.00
#
_symmetry.space_group_name_H-M   'P 1'
#
loop_
_entity.id
_entity.type
_entity.pdbx_description
1 polymer ?
#
loop_
_entity_poly.entity_id
_entity_poly.type
_entity_poly.pdbx_seq_one_letter_code
_entity_poly.pdbx_strand_id
1 'polypeptide(L)'
;MKKLFGIFLAILVFVVSGNINALEKKGEVYQFVFSSSNPPMAPIVKAALRWFEVLKSETNGRVDFKIITGGGLLKEEEVFRGIQSGVADIATYILDERNGFVLNGVIMLPFIPWPSREMANEIYEKLLQQFPEMEREWQGVKHFSFSMMPPNHIHMRKNL
;
A
#
# COMPACT_ATOMS: atom_id res chain seq x y z
N MET A 1 -44.38 44.64 -12.03
CA MET A 1 -43.30 44.34 -11.06
C MET A 1 -43.49 42.99 -10.34
N LYS A 2 -44.64 42.70 -9.71
CA LYS A 2 -44.88 41.40 -9.00
C LYS A 2 -44.79 40.15 -9.90
N LYS A 3 -45.27 40.22 -11.15
CA LYS A 3 -45.19 39.10 -12.12
C LYS A 3 -43.77 38.84 -12.64
N LEU A 4 -42.95 39.89 -12.80
CA LEU A 4 -41.54 39.77 -13.21
C LEU A 4 -40.68 39.18 -12.07
N PHE A 5 -40.97 39.56 -10.82
CA PHE A 5 -40.28 39.02 -9.64
C PHE A 5 -40.56 37.52 -9.44
N GLY A 6 -41.78 37.07 -9.71
CA GLY A 6 -42.14 35.64 -9.64
C GLY A 6 -41.42 34.79 -10.69
N ILE A 7 -41.20 35.32 -11.91
CA ILE A 7 -40.46 34.62 -12.97
C ILE A 7 -38.97 34.55 -12.63
N PHE A 8 -38.39 35.62 -12.07
CA PHE A 8 -37.00 35.63 -11.64
C PHE A 8 -36.73 34.64 -10.49
N LEU A 9 -37.66 34.53 -9.53
CA LEU A 9 -37.58 33.58 -8.43
C LEU A 9 -37.73 32.13 -8.91
N ALA A 10 -38.61 31.87 -9.89
CA ALA A 10 -38.79 30.55 -10.48
C ALA A 10 -37.55 30.07 -11.26
N ILE A 11 -36.88 30.97 -11.99
CA ILE A 11 -35.62 30.66 -12.68
C ILE A 11 -34.49 30.40 -11.69
N LEU A 12 -34.41 31.17 -10.59
CA LEU A 12 -33.40 30.94 -9.55
C LEU A 12 -33.59 29.57 -8.87
N VAL A 13 -34.84 29.19 -8.59
CA VAL A 13 -35.17 27.87 -8.03
C VAL A 13 -34.87 26.74 -9.01
N PHE A 14 -35.07 26.94 -10.32
CA PHE A 14 -34.77 25.93 -11.35
C PHE A 14 -33.26 25.75 -11.60
N VAL A 15 -32.47 26.83 -11.50
CA VAL A 15 -31.00 26.78 -11.62
C VAL A 15 -30.36 26.17 -10.36
N VAL A 16 -30.93 26.42 -9.18
CA VAL A 16 -30.48 25.81 -7.92
C VAL A 16 -30.92 24.33 -7.84
N SER A 17 -32.11 23.96 -8.34
CA SER A 17 -32.60 22.58 -8.34
C SER A 17 -31.99 21.70 -9.45
N GLY A 18 -31.64 22.29 -10.59
CA GLY A 18 -30.98 21.60 -11.69
C GLY A 18 -29.52 21.22 -11.42
N ASN A 19 -28.84 21.90 -10.49
CA ASN A 19 -27.43 21.62 -10.14
C ASN A 19 -27.25 20.75 -8.89
N ILE A 20 -28.26 20.57 -8.02
CA ILE A 20 -28.16 19.67 -6.86
C ILE A 20 -28.32 18.18 -7.21
N ASN A 21 -28.76 17.86 -8.43
CA ASN A 21 -28.84 16.47 -8.91
C ASN A 21 -27.59 16.01 -9.69
N ALA A 22 -26.56 16.85 -9.80
CA ALA A 22 -25.19 16.38 -10.02
C ALA A 22 -24.55 15.96 -8.69
N LEU A 23 -25.32 15.26 -7.84
CA LEU A 23 -24.76 14.39 -6.83
C LEU A 23 -23.93 13.38 -7.61
N GLU A 24 -22.60 13.53 -7.57
CA GLU A 24 -21.66 12.55 -8.11
C GLU A 24 -22.20 11.16 -7.77
N LYS A 25 -22.59 10.40 -8.81
CA LYS A 25 -22.91 8.99 -8.65
C LYS A 25 -21.59 8.35 -8.25
N LYS A 26 -21.31 8.33 -6.94
CA LYS A 26 -20.09 7.78 -6.35
C LYS A 26 -20.00 6.37 -6.93
N GLY A 27 -19.05 6.17 -7.83
CA GLY A 27 -18.87 4.88 -8.50
C GLY A 27 -18.67 3.79 -7.45
N GLU A 28 -18.71 2.52 -7.88
CA GLU A 28 -18.38 1.39 -7.01
C GLU A 28 -17.11 1.68 -6.18
N VAL A 29 -17.22 1.45 -4.87
CA VAL A 29 -16.11 1.57 -3.93
C VAL A 29 -15.44 0.21 -3.81
N TYR A 30 -14.19 0.13 -4.22
CA TYR A 30 -13.35 -1.05 -4.08
C TYR A 30 -12.73 -1.07 -2.68
N GLN A 31 -13.08 -2.11 -1.92
CA GLN A 31 -12.59 -2.33 -0.57
C GLN A 31 -11.47 -3.37 -0.61
N PHE A 32 -10.32 -3.04 -0.05
CA PHE A 32 -9.16 -3.94 0.06
C PHE A 32 -8.83 -4.23 1.52
N VAL A 33 -8.40 -5.45 1.82
CA VAL A 33 -7.91 -5.86 3.14
C VAL A 33 -6.39 -5.75 3.16
N PHE A 34 -5.88 -4.91 4.06
CA PHE A 34 -4.44 -4.79 4.32
C PHE A 34 -4.04 -5.56 5.58
N SER A 35 -3.00 -6.38 5.47
CA SER A 35 -2.41 -7.14 6.58
C SER A 35 -0.97 -6.74 6.86
N SER A 36 -0.60 -6.66 8.13
CA SER A 36 0.80 -6.50 8.55
C SER A 36 1.07 -7.25 9.86
N SER A 37 2.13 -8.06 9.89
CA SER A 37 2.68 -8.62 11.13
C SER A 37 3.25 -7.55 12.05
N ASN A 38 3.74 -6.45 11.48
CA ASN A 38 4.27 -5.29 12.20
C ASN A 38 3.18 -4.44 12.87
N PRO A 39 3.47 -3.79 14.01
CA PRO A 39 2.55 -2.85 14.66
C PRO A 39 2.34 -1.58 13.81
N PRO A 40 1.26 -0.81 14.05
CA PRO A 40 0.93 0.37 13.25
C PRO A 40 1.99 1.48 13.31
N MET A 41 2.81 1.48 14.36
CA MET A 41 3.88 2.47 14.55
C MET A 41 5.15 2.18 13.76
N ALA A 42 5.29 0.97 13.21
CA ALA A 42 6.46 0.60 12.41
C ALA A 42 6.57 1.49 11.15
N PRO A 43 7.77 1.96 10.77
CA PRO A 43 7.93 2.88 9.64
C PRO A 43 7.29 2.41 8.33
N ILE A 44 7.43 1.13 7.98
CA ILE A 44 6.84 0.56 6.76
C ILE A 44 5.31 0.58 6.79
N VAL A 45 4.70 0.32 7.96
CA VAL A 45 3.24 0.36 8.12
C VAL A 45 2.75 1.81 8.01
N LYS A 46 3.42 2.76 8.65
CA LYS A 46 3.09 4.19 8.50
C LYS A 46 3.17 4.66 7.06
N ALA A 47 4.18 4.21 6.30
CA ALA A 47 4.31 4.52 4.88
C ALA A 47 3.12 3.98 4.07
N ALA A 48 2.74 2.71 4.29
CA ALA A 48 1.57 2.11 3.64
C ALA A 48 0.27 2.85 3.97
N LEU A 49 0.04 3.18 5.25
CA LEU A 49 -1.14 3.94 5.67
C LEU A 49 -1.19 5.33 5.01
N ARG A 50 -0.04 6.01 4.92
CA ARG A 50 0.01 7.30 4.22
C ARG A 50 -0.29 7.15 2.73
N TRP A 51 0.20 6.09 2.09
CA TRP A 51 -0.10 5.79 0.69
C TRP A 51 -1.59 5.49 0.48
N PHE A 52 -2.24 4.78 1.41
CA PHE A 52 -3.69 4.53 1.36
C PHE A 52 -4.52 5.82 1.42
N GLU A 53 -4.12 6.80 2.25
CA GLU A 53 -4.78 8.11 2.27
C GLU A 53 -4.62 8.85 0.93
N VAL A 54 -3.45 8.75 0.30
CA VAL A 54 -3.22 9.31 -1.04
C VAL A 54 -4.12 8.63 -2.07
N LEU A 55 -4.15 7.29 -2.10
CA LEU A 55 -5.00 6.53 -3.02
C LEU A 55 -6.49 6.86 -2.82
N LYS A 56 -6.95 6.94 -1.58
CA LYS A 56 -8.33 7.30 -1.27
C LYS A 56 -8.65 8.71 -1.77
N SER A 57 -7.75 9.66 -1.59
CA SER A 57 -7.91 11.03 -2.10
C SER A 57 -7.91 11.09 -3.62
N GLU A 58 -6.93 10.47 -4.29
CA GLU A 58 -6.76 10.50 -5.75
C GLU A 58 -7.87 9.76 -6.49
N THR A 59 -8.53 8.81 -5.81
CA THR A 59 -9.65 8.05 -6.37
C THR A 59 -11.02 8.60 -5.98
N ASN A 60 -11.09 9.80 -5.38
CA ASN A 60 -12.33 10.40 -4.86
C ASN A 60 -13.10 9.44 -3.92
N GLY A 61 -12.37 8.67 -3.12
CA GLY A 61 -12.91 7.69 -2.17
C GLY A 61 -13.45 6.41 -2.81
N ARG A 62 -13.10 6.12 -4.08
CA ARG A 62 -13.48 4.86 -4.74
C ARG A 62 -12.57 3.69 -4.38
N VAL A 63 -11.42 3.94 -3.79
CA VAL A 63 -10.55 2.92 -3.20
C VAL A 63 -10.47 3.16 -1.70
N ASP A 64 -10.72 2.12 -0.92
CA ASP A 64 -10.68 2.17 0.54
C ASP A 64 -10.11 0.88 1.14
N PHE A 65 -9.69 0.93 2.40
CA PHE A 65 -8.89 -0.13 3.01
C PHE A 65 -9.38 -0.52 4.41
N LYS A 66 -9.56 -1.83 4.63
CA LYS A 66 -9.65 -2.43 5.95
C LYS A 66 -8.25 -2.75 6.45
N ILE A 67 -7.80 -2.02 7.46
CA ILE A 67 -6.42 -2.12 7.99
C ILE A 67 -6.38 -3.07 9.19
N ILE A 68 -5.57 -4.12 9.12
CA ILE A 68 -5.29 -5.04 10.23
C ILE A 68 -3.78 -5.19 10.41
N THR A 69 -3.26 -4.79 11.57
CA THR A 69 -1.82 -4.75 11.87
C THR A 69 -1.47 -5.57 13.12
N GLY A 70 -0.19 -5.71 13.44
CA GLY A 70 0.28 -6.41 14.64
C GLY A 70 0.04 -7.93 14.59
N GLY A 71 -0.07 -8.50 13.39
CA GLY A 71 -0.33 -9.92 13.21
C GLY A 71 -1.73 -10.34 13.63
N GLY A 72 -2.71 -9.43 13.55
CA GLY A 72 -4.12 -9.72 13.87
C GLY A 72 -4.86 -10.50 12.78
N LEU A 73 -4.35 -10.52 11.54
CA LEU A 73 -4.90 -11.30 10.43
C LEU A 73 -3.93 -12.38 9.95
N LEU A 74 -2.72 -11.99 9.51
CA LEU A 74 -1.66 -12.91 9.11
C LEU A 74 -0.44 -12.71 10.02
N LYS A 75 0.14 -13.80 10.52
CA LYS A 75 1.50 -13.80 11.09
C LYS A 75 2.53 -13.70 9.98
N GLU A 76 3.77 -13.36 10.33
CA GLU A 76 4.83 -13.05 9.36
C GLU A 76 5.07 -14.20 8.38
N GLU A 77 5.13 -15.42 8.90
CA GLU A 77 5.33 -16.66 8.16
C GLU A 77 4.15 -17.04 7.26
N GLU A 78 2.96 -16.46 7.51
CA GLU A 78 1.73 -16.74 6.76
C GLU A 78 1.50 -15.75 5.62
N VAL A 79 2.17 -14.58 5.63
CA VAL A 79 1.85 -13.46 4.75
C VAL A 79 1.84 -13.86 3.27
N PHE A 80 2.91 -14.49 2.78
CA PHE A 80 3.05 -14.73 1.35
C PHE A 80 1.94 -15.65 0.80
N ARG A 81 1.73 -16.80 1.44
CA ARG A 81 0.63 -17.72 1.09
C ARG A 81 -0.74 -17.11 1.33
N GLY A 82 -0.88 -16.29 2.37
CA GLY A 82 -2.11 -15.57 2.69
C GLY A 82 -2.52 -14.61 1.56
N ILE A 83 -1.57 -13.88 0.96
CA ILE A 83 -1.83 -13.04 -0.20
C ILE A 83 -2.15 -13.88 -1.44
N GLN A 84 -1.36 -14.92 -1.73
CA GLN A 84 -1.61 -15.81 -2.88
C GLN A 84 -3.01 -16.45 -2.86
N SER A 85 -3.53 -16.76 -1.65
CA SER A 85 -4.84 -17.37 -1.45
C SER A 85 -5.99 -16.38 -1.25
N GLY A 86 -5.71 -15.07 -1.22
CA GLY A 86 -6.73 -14.03 -1.07
C GLY A 86 -7.26 -13.82 0.35
N VAL A 87 -6.53 -14.24 1.39
CA VAL A 87 -6.90 -13.95 2.79
C VAL A 87 -6.79 -12.44 3.09
N ALA A 88 -5.82 -11.78 2.47
CA ALA A 88 -5.70 -10.33 2.39
C ALA A 88 -5.34 -9.94 0.95
N ASP A 89 -5.66 -8.70 0.57
CA ASP A 89 -5.37 -8.20 -0.77
C ASP A 89 -3.97 -7.57 -0.85
N ILE A 90 -3.52 -6.98 0.26
CA ILE A 90 -2.25 -6.25 0.37
C ILE A 90 -1.59 -6.61 1.69
N ALA A 91 -0.27 -6.78 1.70
CA ALA A 91 0.47 -6.92 2.95
C ALA A 91 1.88 -6.35 2.88
N THR A 92 2.42 -6.01 4.05
CA THR A 92 3.87 -5.91 4.21
C THR A 92 4.46 -7.30 4.34
N TYR A 93 5.53 -7.58 3.60
CA TYR A 93 6.17 -8.88 3.57
C TYR A 93 7.68 -8.73 3.70
N ILE A 94 8.29 -9.62 4.48
CA ILE A 94 9.75 -9.78 4.57
C ILE A 94 10.09 -11.03 3.78
N LEU A 95 11.06 -10.92 2.86
CA LEU A 95 11.51 -12.05 2.05
C LEU A 95 11.93 -13.22 2.95
N ASP A 96 11.53 -14.42 2.54
CA ASP A 96 11.79 -15.65 3.28
C ASP A 96 12.06 -16.81 2.33
N GLU A 97 13.22 -17.44 2.49
CA GLU A 97 13.66 -18.59 1.69
C GLU A 97 12.66 -19.75 1.72
N ARG A 98 11.90 -19.91 2.81
CA ARG A 98 10.85 -20.94 2.94
C ARG A 98 9.71 -20.77 1.93
N ASN A 99 9.57 -19.57 1.37
CA ASN A 99 8.61 -19.25 0.31
C ASN A 99 9.21 -19.33 -1.10
N GLY A 100 10.47 -19.75 -1.23
CA GLY A 100 11.17 -19.91 -2.51
C GLY A 100 11.96 -18.68 -2.98
N PHE A 101 12.14 -17.68 -2.11
CA PHE A 101 12.94 -16.48 -2.42
C PHE A 101 14.42 -16.72 -2.15
N VAL A 102 15.14 -17.22 -3.15
CA VAL A 102 16.58 -17.46 -3.07
C VAL A 102 17.35 -16.35 -3.77
N LEU A 103 16.97 -16.02 -5.01
CA LEU A 103 17.62 -14.98 -5.79
C LEU A 103 17.34 -13.59 -5.22
N ASN A 104 16.09 -13.34 -4.81
CA ASN A 104 15.73 -12.08 -4.14
C ASN A 104 16.41 -11.94 -2.77
N GLY A 105 16.88 -13.03 -2.16
CA GLY A 105 17.66 -12.99 -0.93
C GLY A 105 18.99 -12.22 -1.05
N VAL A 106 19.48 -11.95 -2.27
CA VAL A 106 20.73 -11.20 -2.50
C VAL A 106 20.74 -9.84 -1.80
N ILE A 107 19.60 -9.16 -1.70
CA ILE A 107 19.51 -7.85 -1.03
C ILE A 107 19.60 -7.92 0.50
N MET A 108 19.48 -9.12 1.08
CA MET A 108 19.57 -9.37 2.52
C MET A 108 20.97 -9.81 2.96
N LEU A 109 21.91 -9.99 2.03
CA LEU A 109 23.27 -10.43 2.38
C LEU A 109 23.96 -9.39 3.30
N PRO A 110 24.79 -9.86 4.23
CA PRO A 110 25.51 -8.95 5.13
C PRO A 110 26.56 -8.14 4.36
N PHE A 111 26.85 -6.95 4.88
CA PHE A 111 27.92 -6.06 4.40
C PHE A 111 27.75 -5.51 2.97
N ILE A 112 26.53 -5.44 2.45
CA ILE A 112 26.28 -4.69 1.22
C ILE A 112 26.36 -3.19 1.51
N PRO A 113 27.27 -2.44 0.86
CA PRO A 113 27.49 -1.02 1.12
C PRO A 113 26.44 -0.18 0.39
N TRP A 114 25.18 -0.29 0.80
CA TRP A 114 24.08 0.50 0.23
C TRP A 114 24.36 2.01 0.39
N PRO A 115 24.43 2.79 -0.71
CA PRO A 115 24.74 4.22 -0.61
C PRO A 115 23.66 5.02 0.12
N SER A 116 22.39 4.64 -0.08
CA SER A 116 21.22 5.15 0.63
C SER A 116 20.07 4.14 0.52
N ARG A 117 18.97 4.37 1.23
CA ARG A 117 17.76 3.53 1.13
C ARG A 117 17.11 3.65 -0.24
N GLU A 118 17.08 4.86 -0.78
CA GLU A 118 16.53 5.19 -2.09
C GLU A 118 17.35 4.52 -3.19
N MET A 119 18.68 4.61 -3.11
CA MET A 119 19.57 3.94 -4.05
C MET A 119 19.46 2.41 -3.97
N ALA A 120 19.27 1.85 -2.76
CA ALA A 120 19.04 0.41 -2.60
C ALA A 120 17.75 -0.05 -3.28
N ASN A 121 16.68 0.76 -3.21
CA ASN A 121 15.44 0.47 -3.92
C ASN A 121 15.63 0.52 -5.44
N GLU A 122 16.29 1.55 -5.96
CA GLU A 122 16.57 1.68 -7.40
C GLU A 122 17.44 0.54 -7.91
N ILE A 123 18.45 0.12 -7.14
CA ILE A 123 19.29 -1.04 -7.48
C ILE A 123 18.46 -2.31 -7.53
N TYR A 124 17.56 -2.53 -6.56
CA TYR A 124 16.72 -3.72 -6.55
C TYR A 124 15.76 -3.76 -7.75
N GLU A 125 15.15 -2.62 -8.12
CA GLU A 125 14.33 -2.52 -9.32
C GLU A 125 15.14 -2.85 -10.59
N LYS A 126 16.38 -2.35 -10.69
CA LYS A 126 17.30 -2.68 -11.79
C LYS A 126 17.67 -4.16 -11.82
N LEU A 127 17.85 -4.79 -10.67
CA LEU A 127 18.12 -6.24 -10.58
C LEU A 127 16.93 -7.06 -11.10
N LEU A 128 15.69 -6.71 -10.71
CA LEU A 128 14.48 -7.38 -11.23
C LEU A 128 14.35 -7.24 -12.76
N GLN A 129 14.71 -6.07 -13.31
CA GLN A 129 14.70 -5.83 -14.76
C GLN A 129 15.79 -6.62 -15.50
N GLN A 130 16.99 -6.69 -14.91
CA GLN A 130 18.14 -7.35 -15.53
C GLN A 130 18.09 -8.88 -15.42
N PHE A 131 17.50 -9.40 -14.33
CA PHE A 131 17.40 -10.83 -14.04
C PHE A 131 15.94 -11.23 -13.84
N PRO A 132 15.18 -11.49 -14.93
CA PRO A 132 13.77 -11.86 -14.86
C PRO A 132 13.48 -13.10 -13.99
N GLU A 133 14.48 -13.93 -13.72
CA GLU A 133 14.40 -15.06 -12.79
C GLU A 133 14.11 -14.64 -11.36
N MET A 134 14.57 -13.45 -10.94
CA MET A 134 14.21 -12.86 -9.66
C MET A 134 12.73 -12.48 -9.63
N GLU A 135 12.21 -11.89 -10.71
CA GLU A 135 10.78 -11.57 -10.81
C GLU A 135 9.91 -12.84 -10.77
N ARG A 136 10.41 -13.96 -11.30
CA ARG A 136 9.70 -15.26 -11.26
C ARG A 136 9.48 -15.79 -9.84
N GLU A 137 10.27 -15.41 -8.85
CA GLU A 137 10.02 -15.83 -7.45
C GLU A 137 8.77 -15.17 -6.86
N TRP A 138 8.32 -14.03 -7.41
CA TRP A 138 7.09 -13.35 -7.00
C TRP A 138 5.81 -13.97 -7.59
N GLN A 139 5.89 -15.13 -8.26
CA GLN A 139 4.73 -15.77 -8.87
C GLN A 139 3.58 -15.98 -7.88
N GLY A 140 2.36 -15.65 -8.34
CA GLY A 140 1.14 -15.73 -7.53
C GLY A 140 0.81 -14.47 -6.73
N VAL A 141 1.69 -13.46 -6.72
CA VAL A 141 1.39 -12.13 -6.17
C VAL A 141 1.85 -11.02 -7.12
N LYS A 142 1.30 -9.82 -6.97
CA LYS A 142 1.84 -8.63 -7.61
C LYS A 142 2.82 -7.96 -6.65
N HIS A 143 4.11 -8.02 -6.95
CA HIS A 143 5.11 -7.20 -6.28
C HIS A 143 4.95 -5.74 -6.75
N PHE A 144 4.60 -4.83 -5.83
CA PHE A 144 4.34 -3.43 -6.14
C PHE A 144 5.56 -2.54 -5.93
N SER A 145 6.22 -2.68 -4.79
CA SER A 145 7.39 -1.89 -4.44
C SER A 145 8.19 -2.59 -3.33
N PHE A 146 9.45 -2.21 -3.25
CA PHE A 146 10.39 -2.66 -2.24
C PHE A 146 10.87 -1.48 -1.40
N SER A 147 11.15 -1.74 -0.13
CA SER A 147 11.82 -0.79 0.75
C SER A 147 12.94 -1.50 1.48
N MET A 148 14.17 -1.08 1.24
CA MET A 148 15.33 -1.55 2.01
C MET A 148 15.11 -1.31 3.52
N MET A 149 15.42 -2.30 4.34
CA MET A 149 15.42 -2.15 5.79
C MET A 149 16.66 -1.35 6.24
N PRO A 150 16.60 -0.61 7.36
CA PRO A 150 17.81 -0.03 7.94
C PRO A 150 18.85 -1.12 8.23
N PRO A 151 20.16 -0.81 8.28
CA PRO A 151 21.19 -1.78 8.60
C PRO A 151 20.88 -2.53 9.91
N ASN A 152 21.17 -3.83 9.94
CA ASN A 152 21.01 -4.65 11.15
C ASN A 152 22.18 -4.38 12.11
N HIS A 153 21.85 -4.08 13.38
CA HIS A 153 22.84 -3.80 14.42
C HIS A 153 22.65 -4.79 15.57
N ILE A 154 23.75 -5.32 16.09
CA ILE A 154 23.75 -6.15 17.31
C ILE A 154 24.13 -5.25 18.49
N HIS A 155 23.34 -5.31 19.56
CA HIS A 155 23.54 -4.52 20.76
C HIS A 155 23.55 -5.42 22.01
N MET A 156 24.35 -5.05 23.01
CA MET A 156 24.38 -5.73 24.31
C MET A 156 24.13 -4.73 25.45
N ARG A 157 23.67 -5.23 26.61
CA ARG A 157 23.54 -4.42 27.83
C ARG A 157 24.92 -3.93 28.26
N LYS A 158 25.06 -2.64 28.61
CA LYS A 158 26.37 -2.03 28.95
C LYS A 158 27.06 -2.70 30.16
N ASN A 159 26.31 -3.16 31.15
CA ASN A 159 26.85 -3.80 32.34
C ASN A 159 26.18 -5.16 32.51
N LEU A 160 26.92 -6.27 32.53
CA LEU A 160 26.41 -7.60 32.90
C LEU A 160 26.47 -7.80 34.43
#